data_AF-A0A7J7ZXJ2-F1
#
_entry.id   AF-A0A7J7ZXJ2-F1
#
_cell.length_a   1.000
_cell.length_b   1.000
_cell.length_c   1.000
_cell.angle_alpha   90.00
_cell.angle_beta   90.00
_cell.angle_gamma   90.00
#
_symmetry.space_group_name_H-M   'P 1'
#
loop_
_entity.id
_entity.type
_entity.pdbx_description
1 polymer ?
#
loop_
_entity_poly.entity_id
_entity_poly.type
_entity_poly.pdbx_seq_one_letter_code
_entity_poly.pdbx_strand_id
1 'polypeptide(L)'
;MRPPRSLLLAVSLVLLHHLSLARNLPTTATAGPGIFSCLGHSQNLLKAVSSTLHKARQTLEFYSCTSEEIDHEDITKDKTSTVEACLPLELTTNGSCLPSRTASFMTTLCLSSIYEDLKMYQVEFKAINEKLLMDPKRQIILDQNMLAAIDELMQALDFNSAAVPQQPALEELDLYKTKVKLCILLHAFRVRAVTINRMMSYLNSS
;
A
#
# COMPACT_ATOMS: atom_id res chain seq x y z
N MET A 1 -12.90 -6.66 -72.02
CA MET A 1 -11.79 -7.15 -71.15
C MET A 1 -12.04 -6.65 -69.74
N ARG A 2 -12.21 -7.56 -68.77
CA ARG A 2 -12.58 -7.26 -67.38
C ARG A 2 -11.29 -7.00 -66.58
N PRO A 3 -11.19 -5.95 -65.75
CA PRO A 3 -9.99 -5.74 -64.94
C PRO A 3 -9.92 -6.83 -63.86
N PRO A 4 -8.73 -7.31 -63.47
CA PRO A 4 -8.62 -8.40 -62.52
C PRO A 4 -8.94 -7.85 -61.13
N ARG A 5 -10.07 -8.26 -60.55
CA ARG A 5 -10.49 -7.94 -59.17
C ARG A 5 -9.44 -8.36 -58.12
N SER A 6 -8.52 -9.26 -58.48
CA SER A 6 -7.44 -9.73 -57.61
C SER A 6 -6.34 -8.69 -57.37
N LEU A 7 -6.13 -7.73 -58.28
CA LEU A 7 -5.10 -6.69 -58.12
C LEU A 7 -5.52 -5.59 -57.15
N LEU A 8 -6.83 -5.32 -57.02
CA LEU A 8 -7.37 -4.32 -56.07
C LEU A 8 -7.29 -4.80 -54.61
N LEU A 9 -7.36 -6.11 -54.38
CA LEU A 9 -7.23 -6.70 -53.03
C LEU A 9 -5.77 -6.69 -52.54
N ALA A 10 -4.80 -6.89 -53.44
CA ALA A 10 -3.38 -6.86 -53.06
C ALA A 10 -2.91 -5.46 -52.66
N VAL A 11 -3.38 -4.40 -53.35
CA VAL A 11 -3.00 -3.01 -53.05
C VAL A 11 -3.60 -2.52 -51.73
N SER A 12 -4.79 -2.99 -51.35
CA SER A 12 -5.42 -2.64 -50.07
C SER A 12 -4.73 -3.30 -48.87
N LEU A 13 -4.29 -4.56 -49.00
CA LEU A 13 -3.52 -5.25 -47.97
C LEU A 13 -2.13 -4.64 -47.71
N VAL A 14 -1.46 -4.14 -48.75
CA VAL A 14 -0.17 -3.44 -48.61
C VAL A 14 -0.33 -2.06 -47.96
N LEU A 15 -1.40 -1.31 -48.29
CA LEU A 15 -1.68 -0.04 -47.62
C LEU A 15 -2.01 -0.22 -46.12
N LEU A 16 -2.73 -1.29 -45.75
CA LEU A 16 -3.03 -1.63 -44.35
C LEU A 16 -1.78 -2.00 -43.54
N HIS A 17 -0.75 -2.60 -44.17
CA HIS A 17 0.54 -2.87 -43.53
C HIS A 17 1.38 -1.61 -43.27
N HIS A 18 1.19 -0.55 -44.06
CA HIS A 18 1.87 0.74 -43.85
C HIS A 18 1.15 1.68 -42.87
N LEU A 19 -0.12 1.41 -42.55
CA LEU A 19 -0.92 2.24 -41.63
C LEU A 19 -0.92 1.74 -40.17
N SER A 20 -0.24 0.63 -39.87
CA SER A 20 -0.11 0.10 -38.50
C SER A 20 1.30 0.22 -37.96
N LEU A 21 1.79 1.46 -37.79
CA LEU A 21 2.84 1.75 -36.81
C LEU A 21 2.63 3.14 -36.21
N ALA A 22 1.44 3.40 -35.66
CA ALA A 22 1.33 4.33 -34.55
C ALA A 22 1.97 3.65 -33.34
N ARG A 23 3.31 3.72 -33.27
CA ARG A 23 4.04 3.39 -32.05
C ARG A 23 3.69 4.49 -31.06
N ASN A 24 2.63 4.27 -30.28
CA ASN A 24 2.43 4.94 -29.01
C ASN A 24 3.57 4.47 -28.10
N LEU A 25 4.75 5.02 -28.32
CA LEU A 25 5.81 4.94 -27.34
C LEU A 25 5.21 5.62 -26.10
N PRO A 26 5.10 4.94 -24.94
CA PRO A 26 4.94 5.70 -23.71
C PRO A 26 6.10 6.68 -23.74
N THR A 27 5.80 7.98 -23.79
CA THR A 27 6.78 8.95 -23.35
C THR A 27 7.12 8.45 -21.96
N THR A 28 8.33 7.94 -21.77
CA THR A 28 8.83 7.62 -20.45
C THR A 28 8.79 8.95 -19.72
N ALA A 29 7.68 9.20 -19.01
CA ALA A 29 7.70 10.05 -17.86
C ALA A 29 8.79 9.43 -17.02
N THR A 30 9.95 10.09 -16.98
CA THR A 30 11.09 9.62 -16.23
C THR A 30 10.61 9.57 -14.79
N ALA A 31 10.19 8.39 -14.33
CA ALA A 31 9.85 8.16 -12.94
C ALA A 31 11.06 8.64 -12.15
N GLY A 32 10.83 9.68 -11.33
CA GLY A 32 11.90 10.30 -10.58
C GLY A 32 12.62 9.23 -9.74
N PRO A 33 13.92 9.40 -9.44
CA PRO A 33 14.70 8.42 -8.67
C PRO A 33 14.05 7.97 -7.35
N GLY A 34 13.11 8.76 -6.79
CA GLY A 34 12.37 8.45 -5.56
C GLY A 34 11.10 7.59 -5.69
N ILE A 35 10.56 7.35 -6.89
CA ILE A 35 9.35 6.50 -7.04
C ILE A 35 9.72 5.00 -7.00
N PHE A 36 10.86 4.62 -7.60
CA PHE A 36 11.36 3.26 -7.59
C PHE A 36 11.71 2.76 -6.18
N SER A 37 12.20 3.65 -5.30
CA SER A 37 12.47 3.31 -3.90
C SER A 37 11.17 3.03 -3.13
N CYS A 38 10.11 3.83 -3.32
CA CYS A 38 8.83 3.66 -2.63
C CYS A 38 8.17 2.31 -2.95
N LEU A 39 8.23 1.84 -4.21
CA LEU A 39 7.72 0.51 -4.56
C LEU A 39 8.49 -0.59 -3.81
N GLY A 40 9.82 -0.53 -3.81
CA GLY A 40 10.66 -1.50 -3.09
C GLY A 40 10.35 -1.54 -1.59
N HIS A 41 10.23 -0.37 -0.95
CA HIS A 41 9.86 -0.28 0.46
C HIS A 41 8.44 -0.81 0.73
N SER A 42 7.47 -0.54 -0.16
CA SER A 42 6.11 -1.05 -0.01
C SER A 42 6.02 -2.59 -0.13
N GLN A 43 6.81 -3.19 -1.02
CA GLN A 43 6.92 -4.64 -1.16
C GLN A 43 7.57 -5.26 0.09
N ASN A 44 8.63 -4.62 0.60
CA ASN A 44 9.29 -5.05 1.82
C ASN A 44 8.34 -5.00 3.02
N LEU A 45 7.58 -3.91 3.18
CA LEU A 45 6.56 -3.77 4.20
C LEU A 45 5.52 -4.89 4.12
N LEU A 46 4.93 -5.13 2.95
CA LEU A 46 3.93 -6.18 2.77
C LEU A 46 4.49 -7.58 3.12
N LYS A 47 5.74 -7.85 2.74
CA LYS A 47 6.43 -9.10 3.08
C LYS A 47 6.65 -9.23 4.59
N ALA A 48 7.15 -8.19 5.25
CA ALA A 48 7.45 -8.19 6.67
C ALA A 48 6.17 -8.34 7.51
N VAL A 49 5.10 -7.60 7.17
CA VAL A 49 3.81 -7.70 7.84
C VAL A 49 3.18 -9.08 7.64
N SER A 50 3.23 -9.63 6.42
CA SER A 50 2.68 -10.97 6.14
C SER A 50 3.43 -12.06 6.92
N SER A 51 4.75 -11.95 7.03
CA SER A 51 5.58 -12.88 7.79
C SER A 51 5.29 -12.78 9.29
N THR A 52 5.16 -11.56 9.81
CA THR A 52 4.84 -11.31 11.22
C THR A 52 3.45 -11.82 11.58
N LEU A 53 2.45 -11.55 10.74
CA LEU A 53 1.09 -12.07 10.91
C LEU A 53 1.06 -13.59 10.88
N HIS A 54 1.80 -14.23 9.97
CA HIS A 54 1.89 -15.68 9.90
C HIS A 54 2.45 -16.26 11.21
N LYS A 55 3.57 -15.71 11.69
CA LYS A 55 4.17 -16.11 12.98
C LYS A 55 3.21 -15.89 14.14
N ALA A 56 2.49 -14.77 14.17
CA ALA A 56 1.51 -14.47 15.21
C ALA A 56 0.40 -15.51 15.26
N ARG A 57 -0.19 -15.87 14.11
CA ARG A 57 -1.22 -16.92 14.03
C ARG A 57 -0.74 -18.27 14.53
N GLN A 58 0.50 -18.64 14.22
CA GLN A 58 1.08 -19.91 14.68
C GLN A 58 1.38 -19.93 16.18
N THR A 59 1.80 -18.80 16.73
CA THR A 59 2.31 -18.72 18.11
C THR A 59 1.22 -18.37 19.12
N LEU A 60 0.16 -17.70 18.64
CA LEU A 60 -0.98 -17.26 19.43
C LEU A 60 -2.24 -18.07 19.09
N GLU A 61 -2.10 -19.37 18.84
CA GLU A 61 -3.20 -20.25 18.38
C GLU A 61 -4.42 -20.27 19.32
N PHE A 62 -4.21 -20.06 20.63
CA PHE A 62 -5.28 -20.01 21.64
C PHE A 62 -5.86 -18.61 21.86
N TYR A 63 -5.36 -17.62 21.13
CA TYR A 63 -5.90 -16.27 21.07
C TYR A 63 -6.69 -16.16 19.78
N SER A 64 -7.82 -15.45 19.78
CA SER A 64 -8.68 -15.25 18.62
C SER A 64 -7.96 -14.44 17.54
N CYS A 65 -7.04 -15.07 16.83
CA CYS A 65 -6.17 -14.52 15.80
C CYS A 65 -6.61 -14.95 14.40
N THR A 66 -7.76 -15.63 14.27
CA THR A 66 -8.35 -16.01 12.99
C THR A 66 -9.10 -14.81 12.37
N SER A 67 -9.20 -14.80 11.04
CA SER A 67 -9.87 -13.68 10.35
C SER A 67 -11.37 -13.61 10.60
N GLU A 68 -11.97 -14.71 11.06
CA GLU A 68 -13.42 -14.86 11.23
C GLU A 68 -13.87 -14.47 12.66
N GLU A 69 -12.96 -14.54 13.64
CA GLU A 69 -13.23 -14.25 15.06
C GLU A 69 -12.80 -12.84 15.48
N ILE A 70 -12.07 -12.13 14.62
CA ILE A 70 -11.60 -10.76 14.87
C ILE A 70 -12.59 -9.75 14.30
N ASP A 71 -13.12 -8.88 15.15
CA ASP A 71 -13.70 -7.62 14.68
C ASP A 71 -12.56 -6.82 14.02
N HIS A 72 -12.65 -6.63 12.69
CA HIS A 72 -11.63 -5.96 11.90
C HIS A 72 -11.62 -4.46 12.22
N GLU A 73 -11.10 -4.10 13.38
CA GLU A 73 -10.96 -2.71 13.79
C GLU A 73 -9.85 -2.06 12.98
N ASP A 74 -10.27 -1.25 12.02
CA ASP A 74 -9.40 -0.39 11.25
C ASP A 74 -9.14 0.90 12.04
N ILE A 75 -7.99 0.98 12.69
CA ILE A 75 -7.63 2.11 13.58
C ILE A 75 -7.53 3.46 12.87
N THR A 76 -7.46 3.46 11.53
CA THR A 76 -7.41 4.66 10.69
C THR A 76 -8.78 5.05 10.14
N LYS A 77 -9.81 4.24 10.42
CA LYS A 77 -11.20 4.54 10.08
C LYS A 77 -11.58 5.91 10.64
N ASP A 78 -12.16 6.74 9.77
CA ASP A 78 -12.56 8.12 10.05
C ASP A 78 -11.42 9.10 10.41
N LYS A 79 -10.16 8.64 10.46
CA LYS A 79 -8.97 9.47 10.72
C LYS A 79 -8.18 9.78 9.45
N THR A 80 -8.22 8.88 8.47
CA THR A 80 -7.61 9.10 7.15
C THR A 80 -8.59 8.79 6.03
N SER A 81 -8.42 9.49 4.92
CA SER A 81 -9.18 9.25 3.69
C SER A 81 -8.43 8.33 2.73
N THR A 82 -7.48 7.50 3.19
CA THR A 82 -6.60 6.71 2.32
C THR A 82 -7.37 5.85 1.32
N VAL A 83 -8.47 5.24 1.74
CA VAL A 83 -9.31 4.41 0.84
C VAL A 83 -9.84 5.24 -0.32
N GLU A 84 -10.34 6.44 -0.05
CA GLU A 84 -10.93 7.33 -1.06
C GLU A 84 -9.85 8.02 -1.89
N ALA A 85 -8.83 8.58 -1.23
CA ALA A 85 -7.76 9.35 -1.84
C ALA A 85 -6.87 8.52 -2.79
N CYS A 86 -6.71 7.22 -2.50
CA CYS A 86 -5.86 6.32 -3.28
C CYS A 86 -6.61 5.48 -4.33
N LEU A 87 -7.89 5.79 -4.61
CA LEU A 87 -8.58 5.17 -5.74
C LEU A 87 -7.95 5.65 -7.06
N PRO A 88 -7.50 4.74 -7.94
CA PRO A 88 -7.01 5.09 -9.27
C PRO A 88 -7.99 5.99 -10.01
N LEU A 89 -7.47 6.99 -10.72
CA LEU A 89 -8.29 7.99 -11.41
C LEU A 89 -9.24 7.37 -12.44
N GLU A 90 -8.86 6.24 -13.04
CA GLU A 90 -9.70 5.51 -14.00
C GLU A 90 -10.94 4.87 -13.35
N LEU A 91 -10.92 4.68 -12.03
CA LEU A 91 -12.03 4.14 -11.26
C LEU A 91 -12.92 5.24 -10.65
N THR A 92 -12.40 6.45 -10.46
CA THR A 92 -13.15 7.57 -9.88
C THR A 92 -13.81 8.45 -10.94
N THR A 93 -13.29 8.44 -12.16
CA THR A 93 -13.89 9.14 -13.30
C THR A 93 -14.40 8.13 -14.32
N ASN A 94 -15.65 8.28 -14.77
CA ASN A 94 -16.27 7.46 -15.81
C ASN A 94 -15.57 7.66 -17.19
N GLY A 95 -14.28 7.34 -17.30
CA GLY A 95 -13.46 7.50 -18.49
C GLY A 95 -13.14 8.95 -18.88
N SER A 96 -13.23 9.93 -17.98
CA SER A 96 -12.88 11.32 -18.32
C SER A 96 -11.37 11.53 -18.21
N CYS A 97 -10.74 12.05 -19.26
CA CYS A 97 -9.34 12.49 -19.20
C CYS A 97 -9.23 13.67 -18.23
N LEU A 98 -8.77 13.43 -17.00
CA LEU A 98 -8.58 14.48 -16.00
C LEU A 98 -7.37 15.37 -16.37
N PRO A 99 -7.40 16.66 -16.04
CA PRO A 99 -6.24 17.53 -16.17
C PRO A 99 -5.08 17.01 -15.31
N SER A 100 -3.85 17.08 -15.84
CA SER A 100 -2.62 16.63 -15.15
C SER A 100 -2.46 17.22 -13.74
N ARG A 101 -2.90 18.47 -13.53
CA ARG A 101 -2.88 19.13 -12.21
C ARG A 101 -3.80 18.46 -11.17
N THR A 102 -4.97 17.98 -11.61
CA THR A 102 -5.92 17.28 -10.74
C THR A 102 -5.40 15.88 -10.39
N ALA A 103 -4.81 15.19 -11.36
CA ALA A 103 -4.15 13.91 -11.13
C ALA A 103 -2.98 14.03 -10.13
N SER A 104 -2.12 15.04 -10.32
CA SER A 104 -1.01 15.31 -9.40
C SER A 104 -1.50 15.62 -7.97
N PHE A 105 -2.58 16.39 -7.81
CA PHE A 105 -3.14 16.71 -6.50
C PHE A 105 -3.73 15.48 -5.78
N MET A 106 -4.46 14.63 -6.51
CA MET A 106 -4.97 13.36 -5.96
C MET A 106 -3.84 12.43 -5.52
N THR A 107 -2.77 12.33 -6.31
CA THR A 107 -1.57 11.56 -5.92
C THR A 107 -0.96 12.10 -4.63
N THR A 108 -0.80 13.41 -4.48
CA THR A 108 -0.27 14.01 -3.25
C THR A 108 -1.15 13.71 -2.04
N LEU A 109 -2.48 13.82 -2.17
CA LEU A 109 -3.41 13.48 -1.09
C LEU A 109 -3.35 12.01 -0.70
N CYS A 110 -3.25 11.10 -1.67
CA CYS A 110 -3.06 9.68 -1.41
C CYS A 110 -1.78 9.43 -0.63
N LEU A 111 -0.63 9.94 -1.11
CA LEU A 111 0.66 9.73 -0.45
C LEU A 111 0.70 10.30 0.97
N SER A 112 0.10 11.48 1.18
CA SER A 112 -0.05 12.07 2.53
C SER A 112 -0.93 11.21 3.44
N SER A 113 -2.02 10.65 2.93
CA SER A 113 -2.91 9.78 3.72
C SER A 113 -2.22 8.46 4.07
N ILE A 114 -1.42 7.90 3.16
CA ILE A 114 -0.58 6.71 3.41
C ILE A 114 0.43 7.00 4.53
N TYR A 115 1.09 8.17 4.51
CA TYR A 115 2.03 8.53 5.57
C TYR A 115 1.37 8.57 6.95
N GLU A 116 0.19 9.18 7.07
CA GLU A 116 -0.54 9.24 8.34
C GLU A 116 -1.04 7.87 8.81
N ASP A 117 -1.47 6.99 7.88
CA ASP A 117 -1.77 5.59 8.21
C ASP A 117 -0.54 4.90 8.82
N LEU A 118 0.62 4.98 8.14
CA LEU A 118 1.86 4.35 8.59
C LEU A 118 2.27 4.85 9.97
N LYS A 119 2.18 6.16 10.21
CA LYS A 119 2.50 6.79 11.49
C LYS A 119 1.60 6.28 12.62
N MET A 120 0.29 6.16 12.40
CA MET A 120 -0.63 5.61 13.40
C MET A 120 -0.31 4.16 13.74
N TYR A 121 -0.11 3.31 12.73
CA TYR A 121 0.28 1.92 12.94
C TYR A 121 1.64 1.81 13.64
N GLN A 122 2.61 2.65 13.29
CA GLN A 122 3.94 2.68 13.90
C GLN A 122 3.87 2.91 15.42
N VAL A 123 3.09 3.90 15.85
CA VAL A 123 2.90 4.22 17.28
C VAL A 123 2.27 3.04 18.02
N GLU A 124 1.20 2.47 17.48
CA GLU A 124 0.51 1.32 18.08
C GLU A 124 1.42 0.08 18.19
N PHE A 125 2.16 -0.25 17.13
CA PHE A 125 3.07 -1.39 17.13
C PHE A 125 4.26 -1.19 18.09
N LYS A 126 4.78 0.04 18.22
CA LYS A 126 5.82 0.35 19.22
C LYS A 126 5.30 0.16 20.65
N ALA A 127 4.12 0.68 20.97
CA ALA A 127 3.49 0.52 22.28
C ALA A 127 3.21 -0.96 22.61
N ILE A 128 2.72 -1.74 21.64
CA ILE A 128 2.53 -3.19 21.80
C ILE A 128 3.87 -3.89 22.02
N ASN A 129 4.90 -3.55 21.25
CA ASN A 129 6.23 -4.16 21.39
C ASN A 129 6.79 -3.94 22.81
N GLU A 130 6.68 -2.74 23.35
CA GLU A 130 7.08 -2.43 24.73
C GLU A 130 6.36 -3.33 25.74
N LYS A 131 5.03 -3.48 25.62
CA LYS A 131 4.24 -4.37 26.49
C LYS A 131 4.66 -5.84 26.33
N LEU A 132 4.92 -6.31 25.11
CA LEU A 132 5.35 -7.69 24.84
C LEU A 132 6.75 -7.99 25.37
N LEU A 133 7.66 -7.02 25.39
CA LEU A 133 9.00 -7.18 25.98
C LEU A 133 8.94 -7.40 27.50
N MET A 134 7.88 -6.94 28.15
CA MET A 134 7.60 -7.18 29.56
C MET A 134 6.93 -8.55 29.83
N ASP A 135 6.53 -9.30 28.80
CA ASP A 135 5.96 -10.64 28.97
C ASP A 135 7.03 -11.62 29.48
N PRO A 136 6.93 -12.16 30.71
CA PRO A 136 7.91 -13.10 31.23
C PRO A 136 7.99 -14.39 30.41
N LYS A 137 6.89 -14.78 29.73
CA LYS A 137 6.85 -15.97 28.87
C LYS A 137 7.44 -15.72 27.49
N ARG A 138 7.57 -14.44 27.08
CA ARG A 138 8.02 -14.01 25.74
C ARG A 138 7.39 -14.83 24.62
N GLN A 139 6.09 -15.10 24.73
CA GLN A 139 5.40 -16.02 23.83
C GLN A 139 5.52 -15.55 22.38
N ILE A 140 5.47 -14.25 22.14
CA ILE A 140 5.69 -13.63 20.84
C ILE A 140 6.59 -12.41 20.98
N ILE A 141 7.41 -12.16 19.97
CA ILE A 141 8.24 -10.95 19.84
C ILE A 141 7.86 -10.33 18.50
N LEU A 142 7.57 -9.02 18.52
CA LEU A 142 7.27 -8.28 17.29
C LEU A 142 8.54 -8.18 16.43
N ASP A 143 8.39 -8.49 15.15
CA ASP A 143 9.51 -8.49 14.21
C ASP A 143 10.03 -7.05 14.01
N GLN A 144 11.30 -6.83 14.35
CA GLN A 144 11.94 -5.53 14.19
C GLN A 144 12.08 -5.13 12.71
N ASN A 145 12.15 -6.10 11.79
CA ASN A 145 12.14 -5.82 10.37
C ASN A 145 10.80 -5.23 9.92
N MET A 146 9.70 -5.61 10.56
CA MET A 146 8.39 -5.01 10.28
C MET A 146 8.36 -3.55 10.72
N LEU A 147 8.85 -3.23 11.92
CA LEU A 147 8.95 -1.85 12.41
C LEU A 147 9.87 -1.02 11.52
N ALA A 148 11.04 -1.55 11.16
CA ALA A 148 11.98 -0.89 10.26
C ALA A 148 11.37 -0.63 8.87
N ALA A 149 10.62 -1.59 8.31
CA ALA A 149 9.97 -1.40 7.01
C ALA A 149 8.89 -0.30 7.03
N ILE A 150 8.23 -0.07 8.17
CA ILE A 150 7.33 1.07 8.35
C ILE A 150 8.14 2.37 8.31
N ASP A 151 9.23 2.44 9.09
CA ASP A 151 10.09 3.62 9.19
C ASP A 151 10.72 3.98 7.83
N GLU A 152 11.24 3.00 7.11
CA GLU A 152 11.83 3.16 5.78
C GLU A 152 10.81 3.69 4.77
N LEU A 153 9.59 3.13 4.76
CA LEU A 153 8.56 3.61 3.85
C LEU A 153 8.09 5.01 4.21
N MET A 154 7.93 5.33 5.50
CA MET A 154 7.62 6.69 5.95
C MET A 154 8.71 7.67 5.52
N GLN A 155 9.98 7.33 5.67
CA GLN A 155 11.11 8.16 5.23
C GLN A 155 11.14 8.36 3.72
N ALA A 156 10.85 7.31 2.95
CA ALA A 156 10.78 7.41 1.50
C ALA A 156 9.61 8.29 1.02
N LEU A 157 8.53 8.36 1.81
CA LEU A 157 7.36 9.20 1.56
C LEU A 157 7.51 10.63 2.06
N ASP A 158 8.54 10.96 2.84
CA ASP A 158 8.52 12.17 3.66
C ASP A 158 8.60 13.46 2.82
N PHE A 159 7.50 14.21 2.86
CA PHE A 159 7.36 15.59 2.39
C PHE A 159 7.31 16.51 3.62
N ASN A 160 8.42 16.68 4.35
CA ASN A 160 8.58 17.67 5.44
C ASN A 160 7.46 17.68 6.51
N SER A 161 7.12 16.55 7.12
CA SER A 161 6.18 16.57 8.25
C SER A 161 6.91 16.51 9.60
N ALA A 162 6.76 17.56 10.39
CA ALA A 162 7.30 17.61 11.76
C ALA A 162 6.52 16.60 12.63
N ALA A 163 7.27 15.71 13.30
CA ALA A 163 6.71 14.79 14.26
C ALA A 163 6.07 15.57 15.43
N VAL A 164 4.74 15.48 15.57
CA VAL A 164 4.05 15.87 16.80
C VAL A 164 4.19 14.70 17.78
N PRO A 165 4.80 14.89 18.96
CA PRO A 165 4.84 13.86 19.99
C PRO A 165 3.42 13.64 20.51
N GLN A 166 2.81 12.50 20.17
CA GLN A 166 1.61 12.04 20.85
C GLN A 166 2.05 11.24 22.08
N GLN A 167 1.63 11.71 23.25
CA GLN A 167 1.76 10.98 24.49
C GLN A 167 0.88 9.72 24.43
N PRO A 168 1.45 8.52 24.61
CA PRO A 168 0.64 7.34 24.76
C PRO A 168 -0.21 7.48 26.02
N ALA A 169 -1.52 7.24 25.89
CA ALA A 169 -2.37 7.06 27.05
C ALA A 169 -1.83 5.86 27.84
N LEU A 170 -1.57 6.06 29.13
CA LEU A 170 -1.10 5.03 30.04
C LEU A 170 -2.20 3.97 30.22
N GLU A 171 -2.25 3.01 29.32
CA GLU A 171 -3.16 1.87 29.40
C GLU A 171 -2.50 0.77 30.23
N GLU A 172 -3.23 0.25 31.22
CA GLU A 172 -2.84 -0.83 32.13
C GLU A 172 -2.25 -2.05 31.39
N LEU A 173 -1.28 -2.72 32.03
CA LEU A 173 -0.58 -3.88 31.44
C LEU A 173 -1.49 -5.13 31.49
N ASP A 174 -2.26 -5.33 30.43
CA ASP A 174 -2.95 -6.59 30.14
C ASP A 174 -2.28 -7.29 28.94
N LEU A 175 -1.48 -8.31 29.22
CA LEU A 175 -0.75 -9.07 28.20
C LEU A 175 -1.68 -9.92 27.32
N TYR A 176 -2.82 -10.38 27.83
CA TYR A 176 -3.78 -11.13 27.04
C TYR A 176 -4.44 -10.20 26.02
N LYS A 177 -4.98 -9.07 26.48
CA LYS A 177 -5.57 -8.03 25.61
C LYS A 177 -4.55 -7.49 24.60
N THR A 178 -3.29 -7.32 25.01
CA THR A 178 -2.20 -6.88 24.12
C THR A 178 -1.96 -7.88 22.98
N LYS A 179 -1.96 -9.18 23.26
CA LYS A 179 -1.77 -10.23 22.24
C LYS A 179 -2.96 -10.32 21.28
N VAL A 180 -4.18 -10.20 21.80
CA VAL A 180 -5.39 -10.12 20.95
C VAL A 180 -5.30 -8.88 20.06
N LYS A 181 -5.05 -7.70 20.62
CA LYS A 181 -4.90 -6.44 19.87
C LYS A 181 -3.81 -6.53 18.80
N LEU A 182 -2.67 -7.16 19.09
CA LEU A 182 -1.62 -7.40 18.09
C LEU A 182 -2.16 -8.14 16.87
N CYS A 183 -2.93 -9.22 17.07
CA CYS A 183 -3.51 -9.97 15.97
C CYS A 183 -4.46 -9.11 15.13
N ILE A 184 -5.38 -8.38 15.78
CA ILE A 184 -6.33 -7.48 15.11
C ILE A 184 -5.57 -6.49 14.22
N LEU A 185 -4.57 -5.81 14.78
CA LEU A 185 -3.78 -4.81 14.06
C LEU A 185 -2.96 -5.42 12.93
N LEU A 186 -2.35 -6.60 13.10
CA LEU A 186 -1.58 -7.24 12.04
C LEU A 186 -2.47 -7.63 10.84
N HIS A 187 -3.71 -8.06 11.08
CA HIS A 187 -4.65 -8.33 9.98
C HIS A 187 -5.06 -7.05 9.26
N ALA A 188 -5.52 -6.04 10.00
CA ALA A 188 -5.93 -4.76 9.42
C ALA A 188 -4.76 -4.10 8.66
N PHE A 189 -3.57 -4.09 9.27
CA PHE A 189 -2.39 -3.51 8.66
C PHE A 189 -1.91 -4.27 7.43
N ARG A 190 -2.06 -5.59 7.37
CA ARG A 190 -1.78 -6.35 6.15
C ARG A 190 -2.68 -5.90 5.00
N VAL A 191 -3.97 -5.68 5.25
CA VAL A 191 -4.90 -5.17 4.22
C VAL A 191 -4.45 -3.79 3.75
N ARG A 192 -4.09 -2.90 4.68
CA ARG A 192 -3.54 -1.57 4.37
C ARG A 192 -2.25 -1.66 3.55
N ALA A 193 -1.31 -2.53 3.91
CA ALA A 193 -0.07 -2.76 3.18
C ALA A 193 -0.30 -3.27 1.74
N VAL A 194 -1.33 -4.11 1.52
CA VAL A 194 -1.73 -4.52 0.16
C VAL A 194 -2.21 -3.32 -0.65
N THR A 195 -3.04 -2.44 -0.07
CA THR A 195 -3.52 -1.23 -0.73
C THR A 195 -2.36 -0.29 -1.09
N ILE A 196 -1.43 -0.06 -0.16
CA ILE A 196 -0.23 0.76 -0.38
C ILE A 196 0.60 0.17 -1.52
N ASN A 197 0.90 -1.14 -1.49
CA ASN A 197 1.69 -1.80 -2.53
C ASN A 197 1.04 -1.70 -3.91
N ARG A 198 -0.30 -1.84 -4.00
CA ARG A 198 -1.05 -1.67 -5.25
C ARG A 198 -0.90 -0.25 -5.79
N MET A 199 -1.03 0.76 -4.93
CA MET A 199 -0.87 2.16 -5.33
C MET A 199 0.56 2.46 -5.80
N MET A 200 1.58 2.00 -5.06
CA MET A 200 2.98 2.19 -5.49
C MET A 200 3.27 1.48 -6.81
N SER A 201 2.67 0.31 -7.04
CA SER A 201 2.79 -0.40 -8.31
C SER A 201 2.15 0.38 -9.46
N TYR A 202 0.95 0.95 -9.24
CA TYR A 202 0.26 1.79 -10.22
C TYR A 202 1.08 3.02 -10.60
N LEU A 203 1.61 3.74 -9.60
CA LEU A 203 2.45 4.93 -9.80
C LEU A 203 3.76 4.61 -10.52
N ASN A 204 4.32 3.42 -10.32
CA ASN A 204 5.54 2.99 -11.00
C ASN A 204 5.31 2.56 -12.45
N SER A 205 4.07 2.18 -12.81
CA SER A 205 3.71 1.76 -14.17
C SER A 205 3.15 2.88 -15.06
N SER A 206 2.90 4.06 -14.49
CA SER A 206 2.34 5.24 -15.15
C SER A 206 3.45 6.18 -15.63
#